data_AF-A0A1G3ANI0-F1
#
_entry.id   AF-A0A1G3ANI0-F1
#
_cell.length_a   1.000
_cell.length_b   1.000
_cell.length_c   1.000
_cell.angle_alpha   90.00
_cell.angle_beta   90.00
_cell.angle_gamma   90.00
#
_symmetry.space_group_name_H-M   'P 1'
#
loop_
_entity.id
_entity.type
_entity.pdbx_description
1 polymer ?
#
loop_
_entity_poly.entity_id
_entity_poly.type
_entity_poly.pdbx_seq_one_letter_code
_entity_poly.pdbx_strand_id
1 'polypeptide(L)'
;MLHDPSHHMPPPVAHEIKLSRKDTDILHRLAGEVAGIASKDVHKEKARLWTKLNDLKSERPMVWINEICWNEMNVNDELTLEAEHPWARDQEDLLRKTIYQWKHLPAHMVISDFIPCPLAIHSTDFGIIEDVDIVKTDETSEIVSRHFNIQIKEPEDLEKIKMPIVTHNETATEYRYQTMCEVFRDIMPVRKVGQTHIWFTPWDYLIRWWGIEEAMMDMILRPDMVNAAVSKMVDAWMVELDQFQQMNLLSLDNTNQRVGSGGYGYTGQLPGDDYDPDHVRPHNMWGCSNAQIFSVVSPEMHWEFALKHDMRWLRRFGLTYYGCCEPLDKKMD
;
A
#
# COMPACT_ATOMS: atom_id res chain seq x y z
N MET A 1 -4.16 2.90 3.16
CA MET A 1 -2.75 2.68 3.53
C MET A 1 -2.73 2.39 5.03
N LEU A 2 -1.97 1.40 5.51
CA LEU A 2 -1.99 1.05 6.93
C LEU A 2 -1.31 2.13 7.79
N HIS A 3 -0.22 2.68 7.27
CA HIS A 3 0.58 3.68 7.96
C HIS A 3 0.47 5.03 7.27
N ASP A 4 0.36 6.09 8.05
CA ASP A 4 0.53 7.47 7.60
C ASP A 4 1.10 8.28 8.78
N PRO A 5 2.37 8.74 8.71
CA PRO A 5 2.96 9.43 9.85
C PRO A 5 2.44 10.87 9.98
N SER A 6 1.53 11.35 9.12
CA SER A 6 0.94 12.69 9.22
C SER A 6 -0.14 12.82 10.31
N HIS A 7 -0.75 11.71 10.74
CA HIS A 7 -1.83 11.75 11.72
C HIS A 7 -2.00 10.41 12.42
N HIS A 8 -2.65 10.44 13.59
CA HIS A 8 -3.05 9.22 14.26
C HIS A 8 -4.36 8.69 13.65
N MET A 9 -4.30 7.52 13.01
CA MET A 9 -5.50 6.82 12.57
C MET A 9 -6.17 6.12 13.77
N PRO A 10 -7.42 6.45 14.15
CA PRO A 10 -8.08 5.74 15.25
C PRO A 10 -8.37 4.27 14.87
N PRO A 11 -8.37 3.35 15.85
CA PRO A 11 -8.77 1.96 15.61
C PRO A 11 -10.16 1.86 14.99
N PRO A 12 -10.38 0.94 14.03
CA PRO A 12 -11.70 0.69 13.47
C PRO A 12 -12.71 0.37 14.55
N VAL A 13 -13.81 1.13 14.59
CA VAL A 13 -14.90 0.92 15.53
C VAL A 13 -15.94 -0.02 14.92
N ALA A 14 -16.36 -1.03 15.68
CA ALA A 14 -17.43 -1.92 15.28
C ALA A 14 -18.78 -1.20 15.36
N HIS A 15 -19.36 -0.91 14.21
CA HIS A 15 -20.69 -0.33 14.09
C HIS A 15 -21.46 -1.05 12.99
N GLU A 16 -22.75 -1.28 13.22
CA GLU A 16 -23.65 -1.74 12.17
C GLU A 16 -23.79 -0.65 11.10
N ILE A 17 -23.69 -1.05 9.84
CA ILE A 17 -23.89 -0.16 8.70
C ILE A 17 -25.32 -0.32 8.21
N LYS A 18 -26.10 0.77 8.27
CA LYS A 18 -27.49 0.79 7.82
C LYS A 18 -27.62 1.73 6.63
N LEU A 19 -27.87 1.14 5.46
CA LEU A 19 -27.93 1.88 4.21
C LEU A 19 -29.36 2.26 3.87
N SER A 20 -29.51 3.43 3.26
CA SER A 20 -30.76 3.80 2.61
C SER A 20 -30.95 2.97 1.34
N ARG A 21 -32.20 2.83 0.88
CA ARG A 21 -32.46 2.20 -0.41
C ARG A 21 -31.73 2.90 -1.56
N LYS A 22 -31.63 4.23 -1.50
CA LYS A 22 -30.93 5.05 -2.49
C LYS A 22 -29.45 4.66 -2.57
N ASP A 23 -28.76 4.57 -1.43
CA ASP A 23 -27.35 4.18 -1.38
C ASP A 23 -27.14 2.77 -1.93
N THR A 24 -27.99 1.83 -1.53
CA THR A 24 -27.94 0.45 -2.03
C THR A 24 -28.15 0.39 -3.55
N ASP A 25 -29.13 1.12 -4.09
CA ASP A 25 -29.42 1.16 -5.53
C ASP A 25 -28.23 1.75 -6.33
N ILE A 26 -27.55 2.77 -5.79
CA ILE A 26 -26.33 3.35 -6.38
C ILE A 26 -25.20 2.31 -6.44
N LEU A 27 -24.90 1.66 -5.32
CA LEU A 27 -23.82 0.68 -5.22
C LEU A 27 -24.10 -0.55 -6.09
N HIS A 28 -25.34 -1.04 -6.11
CA HIS A 28 -25.75 -2.17 -6.92
C HIS A 28 -25.57 -1.89 -8.42
N ARG A 29 -25.95 -0.69 -8.88
CA ARG A 29 -25.74 -0.27 -10.28
C ARG A 29 -24.26 -0.23 -10.66
N LEU A 30 -23.43 0.41 -9.83
CA LEU A 30 -21.99 0.54 -10.10
C LEU A 30 -21.28 -0.81 -10.05
N ALA A 31 -21.59 -1.64 -9.06
CA ALA A 31 -21.04 -2.99 -8.97
C ALA A 31 -21.46 -3.86 -10.17
N GLY A 32 -22.69 -3.71 -10.68
CA GLY A 32 -23.13 -4.39 -11.91
C GLY A 32 -22.29 -4.02 -13.13
N GLU A 33 -21.91 -2.75 -13.27
CA GLU A 33 -20.99 -2.30 -14.32
C GLU A 33 -19.58 -2.91 -14.15
N VAL A 34 -19.06 -2.88 -12.92
CA VAL A 34 -17.76 -3.52 -12.59
C VAL A 34 -17.79 -5.02 -12.88
N ALA A 35 -18.87 -5.73 -12.53
CA ALA A 35 -19.04 -7.16 -12.81
C ALA A 35 -19.04 -7.43 -14.32
N GLY A 36 -19.75 -6.60 -15.09
CA GLY A 36 -19.73 -6.65 -16.56
C GLY A 36 -18.32 -6.47 -17.12
N ILE A 37 -17.53 -5.57 -16.54
CA ILE A 37 -16.14 -5.37 -16.94
C ILE A 37 -15.26 -6.56 -16.53
N ALA A 38 -15.36 -7.04 -15.30
CA ALA A 38 -14.56 -8.12 -14.74
C ALA A 38 -14.77 -9.46 -15.46
N SER A 39 -15.96 -9.67 -16.05
CA SER A 39 -16.29 -10.88 -16.82
C SER A 39 -15.57 -11.01 -18.17
N LYS A 40 -14.88 -9.97 -18.64
CA LYS A 40 -14.21 -9.96 -19.95
C LYS A 40 -12.96 -10.84 -19.95
N ASP A 41 -12.80 -11.69 -20.97
CA ASP A 41 -11.64 -12.59 -21.11
C ASP A 41 -10.29 -11.87 -21.25
N VAL A 42 -10.29 -10.57 -21.60
CA VAL A 42 -9.08 -9.75 -21.66
C VAL A 42 -8.31 -9.72 -20.34
N HIS A 43 -8.99 -9.90 -19.19
CA HIS A 43 -8.34 -9.94 -17.87
C HIS A 43 -7.46 -11.19 -17.71
N LYS A 44 -7.89 -12.35 -18.22
CA LYS A 44 -7.09 -13.58 -18.21
C LYS A 44 -5.83 -13.42 -19.06
N GLU A 45 -5.98 -12.84 -20.24
CA GLU A 45 -4.85 -12.57 -21.13
C GLU A 45 -3.88 -11.55 -20.54
N LYS A 46 -4.38 -10.46 -19.96
CA LYS A 46 -3.54 -9.45 -19.29
C LYS A 46 -2.82 -10.03 -18.08
N ALA A 47 -3.48 -10.82 -17.24
CA ALA A 47 -2.85 -11.51 -16.12
C ALA A 47 -1.71 -12.42 -16.60
N ARG A 48 -1.93 -13.22 -17.67
CA ARG A 48 -0.89 -14.04 -18.29
C ARG A 48 0.30 -13.21 -18.79
N LEU A 49 0.06 -12.05 -19.39
CA LEU A 49 1.11 -11.15 -19.85
C LEU A 49 1.89 -10.53 -18.68
N TRP A 50 1.22 -10.13 -17.60
CA TRP A 50 1.87 -9.67 -16.37
C TRP A 50 2.73 -10.77 -15.73
N THR A 51 2.20 -11.99 -15.64
CA THR A 51 2.98 -13.17 -15.21
C THR A 51 4.25 -13.32 -16.04
N LYS A 52 4.13 -13.30 -17.37
CA LYS A 52 5.30 -13.42 -18.25
C LYS A 52 6.29 -12.26 -18.10
N LEU A 53 5.82 -11.03 -17.89
CA LEU A 53 6.70 -9.89 -17.62
C LEU A 53 7.54 -10.12 -16.37
N ASN A 54 6.89 -10.47 -15.25
CA ASN A 54 7.57 -10.68 -13.97
C ASN A 54 8.42 -11.96 -13.95
N ASP A 55 8.08 -12.96 -14.77
CA ASP A 55 8.89 -14.16 -14.97
C ASP A 55 10.04 -13.97 -15.98
N LEU A 56 10.34 -12.72 -16.37
CA LEU A 56 11.41 -12.34 -17.31
C LEU A 56 11.27 -12.97 -18.71
N LYS A 57 10.02 -13.25 -19.12
CA LYS A 57 9.63 -13.84 -20.41
C LYS A 57 8.67 -12.91 -21.16
N SER A 58 8.88 -11.61 -21.02
CA SER A 58 7.99 -10.58 -21.54
C SER A 58 7.77 -10.73 -23.06
N GLU A 59 6.50 -10.74 -23.46
CA GLU A 59 6.11 -10.73 -24.89
C GLU A 59 6.05 -9.31 -25.46
N ARG A 60 5.78 -8.32 -24.60
CA ARG A 60 5.68 -6.90 -24.92
C ARG A 60 5.70 -6.05 -23.65
N PRO A 61 6.02 -4.75 -23.74
CA PRO A 61 5.87 -3.85 -22.61
C PRO A 61 4.43 -3.82 -22.08
N MET A 62 4.29 -3.95 -20.77
CA MET A 62 3.03 -3.76 -20.07
C MET A 62 2.93 -2.32 -19.59
N VAL A 63 1.71 -1.77 -19.64
CA VAL A 63 1.42 -0.37 -19.31
C VAL A 63 0.29 -0.35 -18.30
N TRP A 64 0.55 0.31 -17.18
CA TRP A 64 -0.42 0.55 -16.12
C TRP A 64 -0.36 2.02 -15.72
N ILE A 65 -1.53 2.62 -15.50
CA ILE A 65 -1.68 4.04 -15.17
C ILE A 65 -2.38 4.11 -13.81
N ASN A 66 -1.67 4.57 -12.78
CA ASN A 66 -2.06 4.38 -11.38
C ASN A 66 -1.91 5.62 -10.48
N GLU A 67 -0.92 6.48 -10.71
CA GLU A 67 -0.75 7.77 -10.01
C GLU A 67 -1.63 8.84 -10.68
N ILE A 68 -2.94 8.80 -10.41
CA ILE A 68 -3.95 9.67 -11.04
C ILE A 68 -4.21 10.91 -10.19
N CYS A 69 -4.20 12.10 -10.81
CA CYS A 69 -4.63 13.36 -10.20
C CYS A 69 -6.16 13.44 -10.04
N TRP A 70 -6.76 12.59 -9.21
CA TRP A 70 -8.22 12.42 -9.11
C TRP A 70 -9.02 13.71 -8.91
N ASN A 71 -8.44 14.72 -8.23
CA ASN A 71 -9.05 16.04 -8.05
C ASN A 71 -9.29 16.80 -9.37
N GLU A 72 -8.56 16.47 -10.44
CA GLU A 72 -8.68 17.08 -11.77
C GLU A 72 -9.52 16.25 -12.75
N MET A 73 -9.89 15.02 -12.38
CA MET A 73 -10.42 14.03 -13.32
C MET A 73 -11.95 13.95 -13.38
N ASN A 74 -12.69 14.72 -12.57
CA ASN A 74 -14.16 14.68 -12.55
C ASN A 74 -14.79 15.38 -13.78
N VAL A 75 -14.52 14.83 -14.96
CA VAL A 75 -15.06 15.28 -16.24
C VAL A 75 -16.49 14.74 -16.38
N ASN A 76 -17.43 15.60 -16.80
CA ASN A 76 -18.85 15.26 -16.99
C ASN A 76 -19.53 14.61 -15.76
N ASP A 77 -19.09 14.97 -14.55
CA ASP A 77 -19.62 14.46 -13.29
C ASP A 77 -19.52 12.93 -13.10
N GLU A 78 -18.63 12.25 -13.84
CA GLU A 78 -18.49 10.79 -13.77
C GLU A 78 -18.05 10.29 -12.36
N LEU A 79 -17.28 11.11 -11.63
CA LEU A 79 -16.75 10.83 -10.30
C LEU A 79 -17.58 11.47 -9.18
N THR A 80 -18.66 12.19 -9.50
CA THR A 80 -19.52 12.83 -8.50
C THR A 80 -20.24 11.78 -7.66
N LEU A 81 -20.02 11.81 -6.34
CA LEU A 81 -20.63 10.88 -5.38
C LEU A 81 -22.07 11.28 -5.05
N GLU A 82 -22.99 10.33 -5.16
CA GLU A 82 -24.43 10.51 -4.94
C GLU A 82 -24.93 9.88 -3.62
N ALA A 83 -24.15 8.96 -3.05
CA ALA A 83 -24.47 8.30 -1.79
C ALA A 83 -24.38 9.26 -0.60
N GLU A 84 -25.20 8.98 0.40
CA GLU A 84 -25.35 9.79 1.61
C GLU A 84 -24.59 9.18 2.79
N HIS A 85 -24.70 7.86 2.98
CA HIS A 85 -24.00 7.19 4.08
C HIS A 85 -22.47 7.22 3.87
N PRO A 86 -21.65 7.62 4.86
CA PRO A 86 -20.19 7.74 4.70
C PRO A 86 -19.53 6.48 4.14
N TRP A 87 -19.84 5.31 4.72
CA TRP A 87 -19.34 4.02 4.20
C TRP A 87 -19.75 3.76 2.74
N ALA A 88 -20.98 4.13 2.34
CA ALA A 88 -21.43 3.92 0.96
C ALA A 88 -20.71 4.87 0.00
N ARG A 89 -20.38 6.09 0.43
CA ARG A 89 -19.57 7.03 -0.35
C ARG A 89 -18.18 6.48 -0.62
N ASP A 90 -17.55 5.84 0.35
CA ASP A 90 -16.25 5.20 0.17
C ASP A 90 -16.32 4.07 -0.88
N GLN A 91 -17.36 3.23 -0.81
CA GLN A 91 -17.57 2.18 -1.81
C GLN A 91 -17.87 2.75 -3.20
N GLU A 92 -18.71 3.78 -3.26
CA GLU A 92 -19.06 4.47 -4.50
C GLU A 92 -17.82 5.08 -5.18
N ASP A 93 -16.97 5.75 -4.41
CA ASP A 93 -15.71 6.34 -4.88
C ASP A 93 -14.80 5.29 -5.53
N LEU A 94 -14.57 4.17 -4.84
CA LEU A 94 -13.76 3.06 -5.36
C LEU A 94 -14.33 2.48 -6.67
N LEU A 95 -15.64 2.24 -6.71
CA LEU A 95 -16.30 1.67 -7.90
C LEU A 95 -16.28 2.65 -9.08
N ARG A 96 -16.57 3.94 -8.85
CA ARG A 96 -16.54 4.97 -9.90
C ARG A 96 -15.14 5.17 -10.45
N LYS A 97 -14.12 5.29 -9.59
CA LYS A 97 -12.71 5.39 -10.02
C LYS A 97 -12.28 4.18 -10.85
N THR A 98 -12.69 2.97 -10.45
CA THR A 98 -12.44 1.73 -11.19
C THR A 98 -13.07 1.76 -12.59
N ILE A 99 -14.35 2.14 -12.67
CA ILE A 99 -15.09 2.27 -13.94
C ILE A 99 -14.46 3.36 -14.82
N TYR A 100 -14.10 4.50 -14.24
CA TYR A 100 -13.49 5.63 -14.94
C TYR A 100 -12.15 5.24 -15.56
N GLN A 101 -11.25 4.61 -14.79
CA GLN A 101 -9.98 4.09 -15.30
C GLN A 101 -10.21 3.08 -16.43
N TRP A 102 -11.20 2.19 -16.30
CA TRP A 102 -11.49 1.24 -17.39
C TRP A 102 -11.99 1.92 -18.67
N LYS A 103 -12.82 2.97 -18.55
CA LYS A 103 -13.35 3.69 -19.72
C LYS A 103 -12.29 4.50 -20.44
N HIS A 104 -11.44 5.21 -19.69
CA HIS A 104 -10.58 6.25 -20.24
C HIS A 104 -9.10 5.83 -20.30
N LEU A 105 -8.67 4.93 -19.41
CA LEU A 105 -7.26 4.56 -19.19
C LEU A 105 -7.06 3.02 -19.04
N PRO A 106 -7.72 2.15 -19.84
CA PRO A 106 -7.76 0.71 -19.55
C PRO A 106 -6.42 0.00 -19.66
N ALA A 107 -5.52 0.52 -20.50
CA ALA A 107 -4.17 -0.01 -20.79
C ALA A 107 -4.06 -1.53 -20.57
N HIS A 108 -3.24 -1.98 -19.63
CA HIS A 108 -3.15 -3.37 -19.18
C HIS A 108 -3.69 -3.59 -17.76
N MET A 109 -4.61 -2.74 -17.29
CA MET A 109 -5.27 -2.93 -15.99
C MET A 109 -6.10 -4.23 -15.98
N VAL A 110 -6.20 -4.85 -14.80
CA VAL A 110 -6.95 -6.09 -14.55
C VAL A 110 -7.92 -5.85 -13.39
N ILE A 111 -9.18 -6.24 -13.56
CA ILE A 111 -10.22 -6.08 -12.55
C ILE A 111 -10.61 -7.47 -12.05
N SER A 112 -10.64 -7.63 -10.72
CA SER A 112 -10.96 -8.89 -10.06
C SER A 112 -12.41 -9.30 -10.28
N ASP A 113 -12.67 -10.60 -10.28
CA ASP A 113 -14.01 -11.21 -10.37
C ASP A 113 -14.75 -11.23 -9.01
N PHE A 114 -14.22 -10.53 -8.01
CA PHE A 114 -14.79 -10.40 -6.67
C PHE A 114 -14.56 -8.98 -6.12
N ILE A 115 -15.36 -8.59 -5.13
CA ILE A 115 -15.19 -7.32 -4.40
C ILE A 115 -14.42 -7.59 -3.10
N PRO A 116 -13.25 -6.95 -2.87
CA PRO A 116 -12.49 -7.14 -1.65
C PRO A 116 -13.16 -6.43 -0.47
N CYS A 117 -13.36 -7.15 0.63
CA CYS A 117 -13.71 -6.60 1.94
C CYS A 117 -12.46 -6.59 2.82
N PRO A 118 -11.76 -5.45 2.97
CA PRO A 118 -10.57 -5.39 3.80
C PRO A 118 -10.85 -5.77 5.24
N LEU A 119 -9.96 -6.56 5.86
CA LEU A 119 -9.96 -6.77 7.30
C LEU A 119 -9.81 -5.42 8.02
N ALA A 120 -10.51 -5.25 9.14
CA ALA A 120 -10.42 -4.04 9.95
C ALA A 120 -9.17 -4.07 10.84
N ILE A 121 -8.01 -3.92 10.20
CA ILE A 121 -6.68 -3.93 10.82
C ILE A 121 -6.27 -2.51 11.20
N HIS A 122 -5.54 -2.38 12.30
CA HIS A 122 -4.94 -1.14 12.78
C HIS A 122 -3.54 -1.39 13.31
N SER A 123 -2.65 -0.43 13.10
CA SER A 123 -1.31 -0.39 13.70
C SER A 123 -1.17 0.87 14.53
N THR A 124 -0.45 0.81 15.66
CA THR A 124 -0.09 2.01 16.43
C THR A 124 1.03 2.83 15.78
N ASP A 125 1.47 2.43 14.59
CA ASP A 125 2.63 2.98 13.89
C ASP A 125 3.89 2.99 14.78
N PHE A 126 4.81 3.90 14.47
CA PHE A 126 6.15 3.94 15.05
C PHE A 126 6.29 4.98 16.16
N GLY A 127 5.17 5.49 16.69
CA GLY A 127 5.13 6.37 17.88
C GLY A 127 5.49 7.85 17.65
N ILE A 128 5.87 8.25 16.43
CA ILE A 128 6.16 9.64 16.07
C ILE A 128 5.19 10.09 14.98
N ILE A 129 4.39 11.11 15.28
CA ILE A 129 3.59 11.84 14.30
C ILE A 129 4.46 12.99 13.81
N GLU A 130 4.52 13.18 12.50
CA GLU A 130 5.31 14.25 11.90
C GLU A 130 4.86 15.62 12.42
N ASP A 131 5.83 16.51 12.59
CA ASP A 131 5.59 17.92 12.86
C ASP A 131 6.03 18.71 11.61
N VAL A 132 5.07 19.35 10.93
CA VAL A 132 5.30 19.96 9.61
C VAL A 132 4.61 21.30 9.44
N ASP A 133 5.29 22.23 8.75
CA ASP A 133 4.64 23.37 8.11
C ASP A 133 4.20 22.99 6.69
N ILE A 134 2.94 23.25 6.38
CA ILE A 134 2.33 22.88 5.09
C ILE A 134 2.03 24.13 4.26
N VAL A 135 2.45 24.09 2.99
CA VAL A 135 2.05 25.07 1.97
C VAL A 135 1.27 24.33 0.88
N LYS A 136 0.05 24.81 0.62
CA LYS A 136 -0.84 24.30 -0.43
C LYS A 136 -0.85 25.24 -1.63
N THR A 137 -0.78 24.66 -2.82
CA THR A 137 -0.96 25.41 -4.09
C THR A 137 -2.37 25.25 -4.67
N ASP A 138 -3.10 24.22 -4.24
CA ASP A 138 -4.47 23.91 -4.64
C ASP A 138 -5.20 23.30 -3.44
N GLU A 139 -6.35 23.86 -3.07
CA GLU A 139 -7.16 23.37 -1.94
C GLU A 139 -7.88 22.05 -2.23
N THR A 140 -8.02 21.68 -3.50
CA THR A 140 -8.64 20.42 -3.91
C THR A 140 -7.65 19.27 -4.02
N SER A 141 -6.35 19.57 -3.93
CA SER A 141 -5.28 18.57 -3.99
C SER A 141 -4.83 18.17 -2.58
N GLU A 142 -4.62 16.87 -2.39
CA GLU A 142 -4.01 16.31 -1.19
C GLU A 142 -2.46 16.40 -1.25
N ILE A 143 -1.90 16.75 -2.40
CA ILE A 143 -0.45 16.90 -2.59
C ILE A 143 -0.03 18.31 -2.16
N VAL A 144 0.87 18.37 -1.17
CA VAL A 144 1.28 19.61 -0.52
C VAL A 144 2.80 19.68 -0.35
N SER A 145 3.33 20.91 -0.29
CA SER A 145 4.72 21.13 0.11
C SER A 145 4.84 21.08 1.63
N ARG A 146 5.90 20.45 2.15
CA ARG A 146 6.14 20.28 3.58
C ARG A 146 7.52 20.79 3.97
N HIS A 147 7.60 21.47 5.10
CA HIS A 147 8.83 21.69 5.85
C HIS A 147 8.76 20.85 7.13
N PHE A 148 9.72 19.95 7.33
CA PHE A 148 9.76 19.05 8.50
C PHE A 148 10.44 19.73 9.68
N ASN A 149 9.73 19.82 10.80
CA ASN A 149 10.29 20.25 12.07
C ASN A 149 11.03 19.06 12.72
N ILE A 150 12.30 19.25 13.05
CA ILE A 150 13.19 18.17 13.50
C ILE A 150 12.74 17.62 14.86
N GLN A 151 12.46 16.31 14.90
CA GLN A 151 12.06 15.54 16.08
C GLN A 151 13.12 14.52 16.53
N ILE A 152 14.05 14.13 15.65
CA ILE A 152 15.22 13.28 15.95
C ILE A 152 16.47 14.14 15.77
N LYS A 153 17.17 14.45 16.87
CA LYS A 153 18.37 15.28 16.85
C LYS A 153 19.57 14.59 17.47
N GLU A 154 19.36 13.87 18.57
CA GLU A 154 20.40 13.15 19.31
C GLU A 154 20.09 11.64 19.39
N PRO A 155 21.08 10.77 19.65
CA PRO A 155 20.87 9.32 19.70
C PRO A 155 19.74 8.88 20.66
N GLU A 156 19.53 9.61 21.75
CA GLU A 156 18.47 9.33 22.73
C GLU A 156 17.06 9.52 22.14
N ASP A 157 16.90 10.38 21.11
CA ASP A 157 15.62 10.60 20.44
C ASP A 157 15.15 9.36 19.68
N LEU A 158 16.03 8.41 19.37
CA LEU A 158 15.64 7.14 18.78
C LEU A 158 14.70 6.34 19.69
N GLU A 159 14.68 6.61 21.00
CA GLU A 159 13.68 6.03 21.91
C GLU A 159 12.24 6.49 21.65
N LYS A 160 12.05 7.55 20.87
CA LYS A 160 10.72 7.97 20.40
C LYS A 160 10.14 6.98 19.39
N ILE A 161 10.98 6.27 18.64
CA ILE A 161 10.55 5.20 17.72
C ILE A 161 10.06 4.02 18.55
N LYS A 162 8.76 3.73 18.47
CA LYS A 162 8.10 2.64 19.18
C LYS A 162 7.88 1.44 18.26
N MET A 163 7.89 0.25 18.86
CA MET A 163 7.50 -0.97 18.16
C MET A 163 5.97 -0.95 17.99
N PRO A 164 5.46 -1.17 16.76
CA PRO A 164 4.03 -1.10 16.49
C PRO A 164 3.29 -2.26 17.15
N ILE A 165 2.03 -2.01 17.51
CA ILE A 165 1.07 -3.04 17.95
C ILE A 165 -0.02 -3.14 16.89
N VAL A 166 -0.14 -4.32 16.29
CA VAL A 166 -1.19 -4.64 15.32
C VAL A 166 -2.42 -5.14 16.06
N THR A 167 -3.59 -4.63 15.68
CA THR A 167 -4.88 -5.14 16.16
C THR A 167 -5.81 -5.41 14.98
N HIS A 168 -6.69 -6.39 15.13
CA HIS A 168 -7.73 -6.72 14.16
C HIS A 168 -9.09 -6.69 14.86
N ASN A 169 -9.98 -5.81 14.40
CA ASN A 169 -11.35 -5.78 14.87
C ASN A 169 -12.21 -6.74 14.03
N GLU A 170 -12.32 -7.98 14.50
CA GLU A 170 -13.12 -9.01 13.84
C GLU A 170 -14.60 -8.62 13.71
N THR A 171 -15.19 -8.02 14.75
CA THR A 171 -16.60 -7.60 14.73
C THR A 171 -16.84 -6.50 13.70
N ALA A 172 -15.95 -5.51 13.61
CA ALA A 172 -16.04 -4.47 12.57
C ALA A 172 -15.86 -5.05 11.16
N THR A 173 -14.95 -6.03 11.01
CA THR A 173 -14.78 -6.77 9.76
C THR A 173 -16.06 -7.49 9.38
N GLU A 174 -16.71 -8.15 10.34
CA GLU A 174 -17.92 -8.93 10.09
C GLU A 174 -19.11 -8.04 9.72
N TYR A 175 -19.31 -6.90 10.41
CA TYR A 175 -20.35 -5.95 10.03
C TYR A 175 -20.17 -5.43 8.60
N ARG A 176 -18.94 -5.04 8.23
CA ARG A 176 -18.63 -4.62 6.86
C ARG A 176 -18.88 -5.74 5.85
N TYR A 177 -18.38 -6.94 6.15
CA TYR A 177 -18.51 -8.09 5.27
C TYR A 177 -19.98 -8.47 5.01
N GLN A 178 -20.82 -8.50 6.06
CA GLN A 178 -22.24 -8.82 5.92
C GLN A 178 -22.98 -7.74 5.13
N THR A 179 -22.72 -6.45 5.40
CA THR A 179 -23.29 -5.35 4.61
C THR A 179 -22.88 -5.45 3.14
N MET A 180 -21.61 -5.73 2.83
CA MET A 180 -21.16 -5.92 1.45
C MET A 180 -21.83 -7.12 0.79
N CYS A 181 -21.93 -8.26 1.49
CA CYS A 181 -22.61 -9.45 0.99
C CYS A 181 -24.10 -9.21 0.70
N GLU A 182 -24.75 -8.36 1.49
CA GLU A 182 -26.15 -7.96 1.26
C GLU A 182 -26.28 -7.04 0.05
N VAL A 183 -25.45 -5.99 -0.04
CA VAL A 183 -25.50 -4.98 -1.11
C VAL A 183 -25.11 -5.55 -2.47
N PHE A 184 -24.08 -6.39 -2.52
CA PHE A 184 -23.53 -6.93 -3.77
C PHE A 184 -24.03 -8.34 -4.09
N ARG A 185 -25.05 -8.80 -3.37
CA ARG A 185 -25.70 -10.08 -3.61
C ARG A 185 -26.09 -10.21 -5.09
N ASP A 186 -25.87 -11.39 -5.66
CA ASP A 186 -26.19 -11.74 -7.04
C ASP A 186 -25.42 -10.96 -8.13
N ILE A 187 -24.52 -10.03 -7.77
CA ILE A 187 -23.66 -9.31 -8.70
C ILE A 187 -22.26 -9.93 -8.77
N MET A 188 -21.56 -9.92 -7.63
CA MET A 188 -20.18 -10.39 -7.51
C MET A 188 -19.94 -10.97 -6.12
N PRO A 189 -19.12 -12.03 -6.00
CA PRO A 189 -18.72 -12.53 -4.69
C PRO A 189 -17.93 -11.47 -3.92
N VAL A 190 -18.16 -11.39 -2.61
CA VAL A 190 -17.35 -10.59 -1.69
C VAL A 190 -16.35 -11.51 -1.00
N ARG A 191 -15.09 -11.09 -0.87
CA ARG A 191 -14.05 -11.87 -0.17
C ARG A 191 -13.38 -11.02 0.88
N LYS A 192 -13.19 -11.57 2.09
CA LYS A 192 -12.34 -10.94 3.10
C LYS A 192 -10.90 -10.95 2.60
N VAL A 193 -10.23 -9.81 2.68
CA VAL A 193 -8.84 -9.65 2.21
C VAL A 193 -8.04 -8.99 3.33
N GLY A 194 -6.95 -9.63 3.73
CA GLY A 194 -6.00 -9.10 4.69
C GLY A 194 -5.05 -8.08 4.06
N GLN A 195 -3.93 -7.83 4.73
CA GLN A 195 -2.86 -6.99 4.23
C GLN A 195 -2.16 -7.70 3.06
N THR A 196 -2.25 -7.11 1.86
CA THR A 196 -1.58 -7.60 0.65
C THR A 196 -0.20 -6.95 0.51
N HIS A 197 -0.15 -5.71 0.05
CA HIS A 197 1.11 -5.01 -0.17
C HIS A 197 1.55 -4.25 1.08
N ILE A 198 2.76 -4.48 1.57
CA ILE A 198 3.37 -3.69 2.66
C ILE A 198 4.45 -2.78 2.06
N TRP A 199 4.20 -1.47 2.10
CA TRP A 199 5.14 -0.45 1.64
C TRP A 199 6.21 -0.20 2.72
N PHE A 200 7.28 -0.98 2.68
CA PHE A 200 8.40 -0.87 3.61
C PHE A 200 9.38 0.18 3.11
N THR A 201 9.42 1.33 3.80
CA THR A 201 10.25 2.48 3.43
C THR A 201 10.82 3.19 4.67
N PRO A 202 11.88 2.63 5.30
CA PRO A 202 12.44 3.22 6.52
C PRO A 202 12.85 4.68 6.34
N TRP A 203 13.43 5.00 5.19
CA TRP A 203 13.94 6.34 4.91
C TRP A 203 12.86 7.39 4.70
N ASP A 204 11.73 7.05 4.07
CA ASP A 204 10.62 8.01 3.90
C ASP A 204 10.00 8.42 5.24
N TYR A 205 10.10 7.57 6.28
CA TYR A 205 9.68 7.92 7.64
C TYR A 205 10.77 8.71 8.38
N LEU A 206 12.01 8.20 8.37
CA LEU A 206 13.11 8.82 9.11
C LEU A 206 13.33 10.28 8.70
N ILE A 207 13.32 10.61 7.41
CA ILE A 207 13.54 11.99 6.96
C ILE A 207 12.44 12.96 7.38
N ARG A 208 11.21 12.47 7.63
CA ARG A 208 10.10 13.30 8.12
C ARG A 208 10.27 13.70 9.58
N TRP A 209 11.02 12.91 10.35
CA TRP A 209 11.28 13.17 11.77
C TRP A 209 12.69 13.72 12.02
N TRP A 210 13.66 13.41 11.17
CA TRP A 210 15.05 13.82 11.32
C TRP A 210 15.34 15.12 10.56
N GLY A 211 14.62 15.37 9.46
CA GLY A 211 14.99 16.39 8.48
C GLY A 211 15.90 15.81 7.41
N ILE A 212 15.73 16.28 6.17
CA ILE A 212 16.46 15.74 5.01
C ILE A 212 17.93 16.17 5.08
N GLU A 213 18.21 17.46 5.29
CA GLU A 213 19.58 17.98 5.31
C GLU A 213 20.38 17.37 6.47
N GLU A 214 19.77 17.31 7.65
CA GLU A 214 20.34 16.76 8.87
C GLU A 214 20.69 15.29 8.69
N ALA A 215 19.74 14.47 8.21
CA ALA A 215 19.98 13.05 8.00
C ALA A 215 21.09 12.79 6.96
N MET A 216 21.16 13.61 5.90
CA MET A 216 22.20 13.50 4.88
C MET A 216 23.58 13.87 5.42
N MET A 217 23.68 14.92 6.24
CA MET A 217 24.92 15.31 6.90
C MET A 217 25.37 14.27 7.93
N ASP A 218 24.44 13.67 8.66
CA ASP A 218 24.72 12.69 9.70
C ASP A 218 25.24 11.35 9.18
N MET A 219 25.00 11.01 7.91
CA MET A 219 25.67 9.86 7.29
C MET A 219 27.20 10.00 7.30
N ILE A 220 27.72 11.22 7.31
CA ILE A 220 29.16 11.51 7.36
C ILE A 220 29.58 11.82 8.80
N LEU A 221 28.82 12.67 9.48
CA LEU A 221 29.21 13.19 10.79
C LEU A 221 28.93 12.20 11.94
N ARG A 222 27.87 11.40 11.84
CA ARG A 222 27.35 10.51 12.88
C ARG A 222 26.87 9.15 12.31
N PRO A 223 27.71 8.41 11.56
CA PRO A 223 27.29 7.19 10.86
C PRO A 223 26.75 6.10 11.80
N ASP A 224 27.24 6.02 13.04
CA ASP A 224 26.74 5.06 14.04
C ASP A 224 25.28 5.39 14.44
N MET A 225 24.93 6.67 14.55
CA MET A 225 23.56 7.10 14.85
C MET A 225 22.62 6.77 13.70
N VAL A 226 23.06 6.99 12.45
CA VAL A 226 22.28 6.64 11.26
C VAL A 226 22.04 5.13 11.20
N ASN A 227 23.08 4.32 11.37
CA ASN A 227 22.93 2.86 11.41
C ASN A 227 21.98 2.40 12.52
N ALA A 228 22.06 2.99 13.71
CA ALA A 228 21.17 2.67 14.83
C ALA A 228 19.70 3.02 14.52
N ALA A 229 19.45 4.19 13.92
CA ALA A 229 18.12 4.64 13.57
C ALA A 229 17.46 3.76 12.51
N VAL A 230 18.19 3.46 11.42
CA VAL A 230 17.69 2.59 10.34
C VAL A 230 17.43 1.19 10.90
N SER A 231 18.36 0.62 11.67
CA SER A 231 18.16 -0.69 12.30
C SER A 231 16.92 -0.72 13.20
N LYS A 232 16.69 0.32 14.01
CA LYS A 232 15.52 0.40 14.90
C LYS A 232 14.21 0.49 14.12
N MET A 233 14.20 1.21 13.00
CA MET A 233 13.05 1.22 12.10
C MET A 233 12.79 -0.14 11.47
N VAL A 234 13.83 -0.81 10.95
CA VAL A 234 13.70 -2.16 10.42
C VAL A 234 13.18 -3.13 11.49
N ASP A 235 13.67 -3.04 12.72
CA ASP A 235 13.16 -3.84 13.85
C ASP A 235 11.66 -3.62 14.08
N ALA A 236 11.19 -2.37 14.00
CA ALA A 236 9.79 -2.04 14.18
C ALA A 236 8.89 -2.68 13.11
N TRP A 237 9.26 -2.60 11.83
CA TRP A 237 8.53 -3.30 10.77
C TRP A 237 8.60 -4.82 10.90
N MET A 238 9.74 -5.37 11.32
CA MET A 238 9.88 -6.82 11.52
C MET A 238 8.94 -7.31 12.63
N VAL A 239 8.82 -6.56 13.73
CA VAL A 239 7.85 -6.84 14.80
C VAL A 239 6.42 -6.76 14.29
N GLU A 240 6.12 -5.84 13.39
CA GLU A 240 4.80 -5.74 12.77
C GLU A 240 4.49 -6.93 11.86
N LEU A 241 5.42 -7.30 10.98
CA LEU A 241 5.28 -8.43 10.07
C LEU A 241 5.08 -9.74 10.82
N ASP A 242 5.80 -9.92 11.93
CA ASP A 242 5.63 -11.08 12.80
C ASP A 242 4.21 -11.11 13.41
N GLN A 243 3.65 -9.96 13.81
CA GLN A 243 2.26 -9.88 14.27
C GLN A 243 1.25 -10.19 13.15
N PHE A 244 1.45 -9.64 11.95
CA PHE A 244 0.63 -9.96 10.77
C PHE A 244 0.57 -11.47 10.51
N GLN A 245 1.73 -12.13 10.55
CA GLN A 245 1.83 -13.57 10.34
C GLN A 245 1.16 -14.34 11.49
N GLN A 246 1.44 -13.99 12.76
CA GLN A 246 0.88 -14.66 13.94
C GLN A 246 -0.65 -14.56 14.01
N MET A 247 -1.21 -13.42 13.62
CA MET A 247 -2.65 -13.15 13.62
C MET A 247 -3.34 -13.61 12.33
N ASN A 248 -2.60 -14.18 11.37
CA ASN A 248 -3.11 -14.63 10.08
C ASN A 248 -3.82 -13.51 9.28
N LEU A 249 -3.19 -12.34 9.21
CA LEU A 249 -3.77 -11.13 8.63
C LEU A 249 -3.24 -10.81 7.22
N LEU A 250 -2.42 -11.69 6.64
CA LEU A 250 -1.84 -11.50 5.31
C LEU A 250 -2.76 -12.04 4.20
N SER A 251 -2.62 -11.51 3.00
CA SER A 251 -3.26 -12.02 1.79
C SER A 251 -2.33 -11.88 0.60
N LEU A 252 -2.44 -12.77 -0.37
CA LEU A 252 -1.54 -12.78 -1.51
C LEU A 252 -1.58 -11.48 -2.32
N ASP A 253 -0.39 -11.03 -2.76
CA ASP A 253 -0.19 -9.84 -3.58
C ASP A 253 0.33 -10.18 -4.99
N ASN A 254 0.48 -11.47 -5.32
CA ASN A 254 0.82 -11.95 -6.66
C ASN A 254 -0.36 -11.91 -7.65
N THR A 255 -1.18 -10.86 -7.56
CA THR A 255 -2.42 -10.65 -8.33
C THR A 255 -2.41 -9.26 -8.98
N ASN A 256 -3.57 -8.62 -9.18
CA ASN A 256 -3.67 -7.23 -9.64
C ASN A 256 -3.37 -6.20 -8.52
N GLN A 257 -2.62 -6.60 -7.49
CA GLN A 257 -2.09 -5.73 -6.46
C GLN A 257 -0.79 -5.09 -6.93
N ARG A 258 -0.58 -3.82 -6.56
CA ARG A 258 0.68 -3.12 -6.80
C ARG A 258 1.81 -3.76 -6.01
N VAL A 259 2.96 -3.97 -6.65
CA VAL A 259 4.19 -4.39 -5.96
C VAL A 259 5.20 -3.25 -6.00
N GLY A 260 5.45 -2.68 -4.82
CA GLY A 260 6.37 -1.58 -4.65
C GLY A 260 6.00 -0.37 -5.53
N SER A 261 6.99 0.24 -6.19
CA SER A 261 6.76 1.28 -7.21
C SER A 261 6.52 0.71 -8.62
N GLY A 262 6.43 -0.62 -8.75
CA GLY A 262 6.26 -1.32 -10.01
C GLY A 262 4.79 -1.50 -10.43
N GLY A 263 4.56 -2.59 -11.18
CA GLY A 263 3.27 -2.97 -11.71
C GLY A 263 2.51 -3.97 -10.84
N TYR A 264 1.65 -4.77 -11.48
CA TYR A 264 0.92 -5.85 -10.82
C TYR A 264 1.82 -7.05 -10.49
N GLY A 265 1.53 -7.70 -9.37
CA GLY A 265 2.34 -8.79 -8.81
C GLY A 265 2.21 -10.17 -9.46
N TYR A 266 1.42 -10.34 -10.53
CA TYR A 266 1.27 -11.66 -11.19
C TYR A 266 2.62 -12.30 -11.53
N THR A 267 2.87 -13.54 -11.11
CA THR A 267 4.11 -14.29 -11.41
C THR A 267 3.85 -15.80 -11.27
N GLY A 268 4.64 -16.63 -11.95
CA GLY A 268 4.61 -18.08 -11.80
C GLY A 268 5.43 -18.61 -10.62
N GLN A 269 6.20 -17.75 -9.94
CA GLN A 269 7.11 -18.15 -8.85
C GLN A 269 6.45 -18.07 -7.45
N LEU A 270 5.46 -17.21 -7.27
CA LEU A 270 4.66 -17.10 -6.04
C LEU A 270 3.30 -17.78 -6.25
N PRO A 271 2.68 -18.38 -5.21
CA PRO A 271 3.01 -18.30 -3.78
C PRO A 271 4.15 -19.22 -3.32
N GLY A 272 4.86 -19.87 -4.24
CA GLY A 272 6.00 -20.74 -3.93
C GLY A 272 5.58 -22.07 -3.30
N ASP A 273 6.57 -22.82 -2.83
CA ASP A 273 6.36 -24.10 -2.15
C ASP A 273 5.81 -23.91 -0.73
N ASP A 274 5.22 -24.97 -0.15
CA ASP A 274 4.64 -24.99 1.20
C ASP A 274 3.57 -23.92 1.46
N TYR A 275 2.84 -23.52 0.42
CA TYR A 275 1.72 -22.57 0.49
C TYR A 275 0.46 -23.22 1.09
N ASP A 276 -0.05 -22.61 2.17
CA ASP A 276 -1.36 -22.88 2.75
C ASP A 276 -2.29 -21.69 2.48
N PRO A 277 -3.39 -21.85 1.70
CA PRO A 277 -4.31 -20.77 1.40
C PRO A 277 -5.05 -20.22 2.63
N ASP A 278 -5.15 -20.98 3.72
CA ASP A 278 -5.75 -20.52 4.96
C ASP A 278 -4.73 -19.78 5.85
N HIS A 279 -3.44 -19.84 5.51
CA HIS A 279 -2.36 -19.26 6.30
C HIS A 279 -1.22 -18.67 5.45
N VAL A 280 -1.50 -17.52 4.83
CA VAL A 280 -0.53 -16.80 4.00
C VAL A 280 0.65 -16.30 4.84
N ARG A 281 1.86 -16.53 4.37
CA ARG A 281 3.11 -16.09 5.00
C ARG A 281 3.89 -15.14 4.10
N PRO A 282 4.84 -14.35 4.65
CA PRO A 282 5.64 -13.43 3.86
C PRO A 282 6.37 -14.08 2.68
N HIS A 283 6.85 -15.32 2.82
CA HIS A 283 7.54 -16.03 1.73
C HIS A 283 6.62 -16.37 0.54
N ASN A 284 5.30 -16.28 0.70
CA ASN A 284 4.33 -16.46 -0.37
C ASN A 284 4.05 -15.18 -1.17
N MET A 285 4.65 -14.05 -0.76
CA MET A 285 4.29 -12.70 -1.21
C MET A 285 5.49 -11.96 -1.79
N TRP A 286 5.20 -10.86 -2.49
CA TRP A 286 6.20 -9.87 -2.85
C TRP A 286 6.54 -8.96 -1.66
N GLY A 287 7.82 -8.83 -1.37
CA GLY A 287 8.35 -7.78 -0.53
C GLY A 287 8.68 -6.53 -1.35
N CYS A 288 8.78 -5.40 -0.69
CA CYS A 288 9.44 -4.24 -1.29
C CYS A 288 10.36 -3.53 -0.29
N SER A 289 11.27 -2.72 -0.82
CA SER A 289 12.02 -1.72 -0.08
C SER A 289 12.50 -0.62 -1.03
N ASN A 290 12.83 0.54 -0.49
CA ASN A 290 13.39 1.67 -1.20
C ASN A 290 14.10 2.62 -0.24
N ALA A 291 14.92 3.49 -0.81
CA ALA A 291 15.55 4.61 -0.11
C ALA A 291 15.51 5.85 -1.02
N GLN A 292 14.31 6.43 -1.21
CA GLN A 292 14.08 7.44 -2.27
C GLN A 292 15.00 8.66 -2.19
N ILE A 293 15.32 9.10 -0.97
CA ILE A 293 16.15 10.27 -0.71
C ILE A 293 17.63 10.04 -1.05
N PHE A 294 18.04 8.81 -1.32
CA PHE A 294 19.43 8.44 -1.60
C PHE A 294 19.86 8.77 -3.03
N SER A 295 19.26 9.77 -3.67
CA SER A 295 19.63 10.16 -5.04
C SER A 295 21.07 10.65 -5.18
N VAL A 296 21.62 11.26 -4.13
CA VAL A 296 22.94 11.92 -4.14
C VAL A 296 24.02 11.20 -3.32
N VAL A 297 23.75 10.01 -2.79
CA VAL A 297 24.75 9.22 -2.03
C VAL A 297 25.50 8.22 -2.93
N SER A 298 26.69 7.82 -2.51
CA SER A 298 27.49 6.80 -3.21
C SER A 298 26.88 5.39 -3.06
N PRO A 299 27.27 4.41 -3.90
CA PRO A 299 26.86 3.01 -3.73
C PRO A 299 27.22 2.45 -2.36
N GLU A 300 28.38 2.81 -1.80
CA GLU A 300 28.84 2.35 -0.48
C GLU A 300 27.94 2.90 0.63
N MET A 301 27.56 4.18 0.56
CA MET A 301 26.63 4.79 1.51
C MET A 301 25.22 4.19 1.39
N HIS A 302 24.77 3.92 0.17
CA HIS A 302 23.49 3.23 -0.06
C HIS A 302 23.52 1.84 0.58
N TRP A 303 24.58 1.07 0.35
CA TRP A 303 24.76 -0.22 1.00
C TRP A 303 24.74 -0.10 2.52
N GLU A 304 25.56 0.78 3.08
CA GLU A 304 25.74 0.91 4.52
C GLU A 304 24.47 1.35 5.24
N PHE A 305 23.81 2.40 4.73
CA PHE A 305 22.73 3.08 5.45
C PHE A 305 21.32 2.67 4.99
N ALA A 306 21.17 1.81 3.98
CA ALA A 306 19.86 1.27 3.59
C ALA A 306 19.93 -0.25 3.36
N LEU A 307 20.49 -0.69 2.23
CA LEU A 307 20.37 -2.08 1.75
C LEU A 307 20.82 -3.12 2.78
N LYS A 308 21.94 -2.88 3.47
CA LYS A 308 22.47 -3.79 4.51
C LYS A 308 21.44 -4.08 5.61
N HIS A 309 20.64 -3.08 5.99
CA HIS A 309 19.56 -3.21 6.98
C HIS A 309 18.31 -3.84 6.36
N ASP A 310 17.91 -3.33 5.19
CA ASP A 310 16.72 -3.79 4.45
C ASP A 310 16.78 -5.29 4.11
N MET A 311 17.98 -5.86 3.94
CA MET A 311 18.15 -7.30 3.69
C MET A 311 17.48 -8.19 4.74
N ARG A 312 17.34 -7.74 5.99
CA ARG A 312 16.64 -8.50 7.03
C ARG A 312 15.14 -8.63 6.72
N TRP A 313 14.55 -7.57 6.18
CA TRP A 313 13.16 -7.53 5.72
C TRP A 313 12.99 -8.29 4.41
N LEU A 314 13.78 -7.95 3.40
CA LEU A 314 13.67 -8.47 2.04
C LEU A 314 13.78 -10.00 1.97
N ARG A 315 14.63 -10.61 2.82
CA ARG A 315 14.79 -12.07 2.91
C ARG A 315 13.57 -12.80 3.47
N ARG A 316 12.58 -12.10 4.03
CA ARG A 316 11.34 -12.72 4.52
C ARG A 316 10.39 -13.06 3.37
N PHE A 317 10.54 -12.43 2.22
CA PHE A 317 9.63 -12.54 1.08
C PHE A 317 10.15 -13.48 0.01
N GLY A 318 9.25 -14.10 -0.76
CA GLY A 318 9.61 -15.04 -1.81
C GLY A 318 10.20 -14.34 -3.05
N LEU A 319 9.70 -13.13 -3.32
CA LEU A 319 10.26 -12.23 -4.32
C LEU A 319 10.30 -10.80 -3.78
N THR A 320 11.13 -9.95 -4.35
CA THR A 320 11.31 -8.59 -3.87
C THR A 320 11.40 -7.58 -5.00
N TYR A 321 10.71 -6.46 -4.83
CA TYR A 321 10.92 -5.26 -5.63
C TYR A 321 11.74 -4.24 -4.84
N TYR A 322 12.88 -3.82 -5.38
CA TYR A 322 13.71 -2.78 -4.77
C TYR A 322 13.78 -1.54 -5.65
N GLY A 323 13.51 -0.38 -5.06
CA GLY A 323 13.64 0.93 -5.70
C GLY A 323 12.36 1.76 -5.69
N CYS A 324 12.50 3.05 -5.95
CA CYS A 324 11.40 3.94 -6.28
C CYS A 324 11.94 5.11 -7.13
N CYS A 325 12.23 6.25 -6.49
CA CYS A 325 12.73 7.47 -7.14
C CYS A 325 14.26 7.54 -7.16
N GLU A 326 14.94 6.70 -6.37
CA GLU A 326 16.39 6.67 -6.30
C GLU A 326 17.02 6.06 -7.57
N PRO A 327 18.10 6.67 -8.10
CA PRO A 327 18.82 6.15 -9.26
C PRO A 327 19.63 4.92 -8.83
N LEU A 328 19.28 3.77 -9.40
CA LEU A 328 19.91 2.47 -9.11
C LEU A 328 20.92 2.03 -10.17
N ASP A 329 21.02 2.72 -11.31
CA ASP A 329 21.83 2.35 -12.47
C ASP A 329 23.33 2.17 -12.18
N LYS A 330 23.83 2.80 -11.11
CA LYS A 330 25.23 2.71 -10.66
C LYS A 330 25.39 2.15 -9.24
N LYS A 331 24.31 1.62 -8.64
CA LYS A 331 24.29 1.22 -7.21
C LYS A 331 23.92 -0.23 -6.99
N MET A 332 23.41 -0.89 -8.03
CA MET A 332 23.01 -2.29 -8.01
C MET A 332 23.88 -3.04 -9.02
N ASP A 333 24.88 -3.77 -8.51
CA ASP A 333 25.73 -4.69 -9.28
C ASP A 333 25.41 -6.14 -8.95
#